data_AF-A0A376ZIC0-F1
#
_entry.id   AF-A0A376ZIC0-F1
#
_cell.length_a   1.000
_cell.length_b   1.000
_cell.length_c   1.000
_cell.angle_alpha   90.00
_cell.angle_beta   90.00
_cell.angle_gamma   90.00
#
_symmetry.space_group_name_H-M   'P 1'
#
loop_
_entity.id
_entity.type
_entity.pdbx_description
1 polymer ?
#
loop_
_entity_poly.entity_id
_entity_poly.type
_entity_poly.pdbx_seq_one_letter_code
_entity_poly.pdbx_strand_id
1 'polypeptide(L)'
;MNHITANYLPLVVRKQLGLYCFIEPDVPVALNGDPMRLQQVISNLLSNAIKFTDTGCIVLHVRADGDYLSIRVRDTGVGIPAKEVVRLFDPFFQVGTGVQRNFQGTGLGLAICEKLISMMDGDISVDSEPGMGSQFTVRIPLYGAQYPQKKGVEGLSGKRCWLAVRNASLCQFLETSLQRSGIVVTTYEGQEPTPEDVLITDEVVSKKWQGRAVVTFCRRHIGIPLEKAPGEWVHSVLPRMSYRHCWRVFI
;
A
#
# COMPACT_ATOMS: atom_id res chain seq x y z
N MET A 1 1.81 -10.30 5.06
CA MET A 1 1.83 -8.82 4.92
C MET A 1 0.65 -8.12 5.61
N ASN A 2 -0.61 -8.57 5.47
CA ASN A 2 -1.79 -7.91 6.07
C ASN A 2 -1.73 -7.67 7.60
N HIS A 3 -1.02 -8.52 8.34
CA HIS A 3 -0.84 -8.35 9.79
C HIS A 3 0.16 -7.24 10.16
N ILE A 4 1.08 -6.88 9.26
CA ILE A 4 2.16 -5.94 9.57
C ILE A 4 1.61 -4.52 9.64
N THR A 5 0.93 -4.07 8.57
CA THR A 5 0.33 -2.73 8.51
C THR A 5 -0.68 -2.49 9.64
N ALA A 6 -1.41 -3.53 10.03
CA ALA A 6 -2.38 -3.47 11.13
C ALA A 6 -1.75 -3.06 12.47
N ASN A 7 -0.52 -3.52 12.75
CA ASN A 7 0.19 -3.20 14.00
C ASN A 7 0.59 -1.72 14.10
N TYR A 8 0.70 -1.03 12.95
CA TYR A 8 1.10 0.38 12.89
C TYR A 8 -0.08 1.35 12.85
N LEU A 9 -1.31 0.84 12.72
CA LEU A 9 -2.51 1.67 12.67
C LEU A 9 -2.64 2.65 13.85
N PRO A 10 -2.43 2.23 15.12
CA PRO A 10 -2.55 3.15 16.23
C PRO A 10 -1.56 4.32 16.15
N LEU A 11 -0.36 4.08 15.64
CA LEU A 11 0.67 5.10 15.49
C LEU A 11 0.35 6.08 14.36
N VAL A 12 -0.11 5.56 13.23
CA VAL A 12 -0.55 6.35 12.07
C VAL A 12 -1.75 7.23 12.43
N VAL A 13 -2.74 6.69 13.13
CA VAL A 13 -3.91 7.44 13.61
C VAL A 13 -3.49 8.53 14.59
N ARG A 14 -2.62 8.22 15.55
CA ARG A 14 -2.13 9.19 16.53
C ARG A 14 -1.40 10.36 15.87
N LYS A 15 -0.60 10.10 14.83
CA LYS A 15 0.08 11.13 14.04
C LYS A 15 -0.81 11.74 12.92
N GLN A 16 -2.03 11.26 12.73
CA GLN A 16 -2.93 11.67 11.64
C GLN A 16 -2.31 11.53 10.23
N LEU A 17 -1.46 10.52 10.04
CA LEU A 17 -0.86 10.22 8.73
C LEU A 17 -1.80 9.38 7.88
N GLY A 18 -1.69 9.49 6.56
CA GLY A 18 -2.25 8.50 5.64
C GLY A 18 -1.35 7.28 5.56
N LEU A 19 -1.91 6.07 5.57
CA LEU A 19 -1.18 4.84 5.25
C LEU A 19 -1.92 4.08 4.16
N TYR A 20 -1.25 3.87 3.03
CA TYR A 20 -1.74 3.11 1.90
C TYR A 20 -0.98 1.81 1.79
N CYS A 21 -1.68 0.74 1.41
CA CYS A 21 -1.03 -0.49 1.01
C CYS A 21 -1.60 -0.98 -0.31
N PHE A 22 -0.74 -1.08 -1.31
CA PHE A 22 -1.06 -1.61 -2.62
C PHE A 22 -0.33 -2.93 -2.76
N ILE A 23 -1.08 -4.02 -2.92
CA ILE A 23 -0.51 -5.35 -3.21
C ILE A 23 -1.05 -5.73 -4.58
N GLU A 24 -0.19 -5.66 -5.58
CA GLU A 24 -0.58 -5.88 -6.97
C GLU A 24 -1.10 -7.31 -7.18
N PRO A 25 -2.05 -7.52 -8.11
CA PRO A 25 -2.63 -8.85 -8.30
C PRO A 25 -1.68 -9.89 -8.91
N ASP A 26 -0.49 -9.47 -9.36
CA ASP A 26 0.59 -10.34 -9.85
C ASP A 26 1.49 -10.84 -8.73
N VAL A 27 1.36 -10.33 -7.50
CA VAL A 27 2.11 -10.86 -6.37
C VAL A 27 1.72 -12.33 -6.15
N PRO A 28 2.69 -13.25 -6.08
CA PRO A 28 2.42 -14.67 -5.86
C PRO A 28 1.80 -14.90 -4.48
N VAL A 29 0.98 -15.95 -4.37
CA VAL A 29 0.33 -16.32 -3.09
C VAL A 29 1.28 -17.05 -2.15
N ALA A 30 2.34 -17.65 -2.70
CA ALA A 30 3.41 -18.30 -1.96
C ALA A 30 4.73 -18.14 -2.73
N LEU A 31 5.83 -18.06 -1.99
CA LEU A 31 7.20 -18.10 -2.51
C LEU A 31 8.11 -18.70 -1.44
N ASN A 32 9.26 -19.24 -1.83
CA ASN A 32 10.25 -19.78 -0.91
C ASN A 32 11.04 -18.62 -0.27
N GLY A 33 11.08 -18.57 1.04
CA GLY A 33 11.82 -17.56 1.79
C GLY A 33 11.53 -17.61 3.28
N ASP A 34 12.10 -16.68 4.03
CA ASP A 34 11.85 -16.54 5.46
C ASP A 34 10.81 -15.42 5.72
N PRO A 35 9.53 -15.77 5.98
CA PRO A 35 8.48 -14.77 6.16
C PRO A 35 8.70 -13.92 7.41
N MET A 36 9.37 -14.43 8.44
CA MET A 36 9.63 -13.70 9.67
C MET A 36 10.70 -12.63 9.46
N ARG A 37 11.76 -12.95 8.71
CA ARG A 37 12.81 -11.97 8.37
C ARG A 37 12.30 -10.92 7.40
N LEU A 38 11.51 -11.31 6.41
CA LEU A 38 10.87 -10.33 5.52
C LEU A 38 9.93 -9.40 6.29
N GLN A 39 9.14 -9.95 7.22
CA GLN A 39 8.29 -9.15 8.11
C GLN A 39 9.12 -8.19 8.97
N GLN A 40 10.27 -8.63 9.49
CA GLN A 40 11.18 -7.79 10.26
C GLN A 40 11.69 -6.61 9.42
N VAL A 41 12.05 -6.85 8.16
CA VAL A 41 12.49 -5.79 7.24
C VAL A 41 11.37 -4.79 7.00
N ILE A 42 10.19 -5.25 6.59
CA ILE A 42 9.04 -4.37 6.30
C ILE A 42 8.64 -3.56 7.55
N SER A 43 8.63 -4.20 8.71
CA SER A 43 8.36 -3.59 10.02
C SER A 43 9.34 -2.44 10.32
N ASN A 44 10.63 -2.63 10.09
CA ASN A 44 11.65 -1.60 10.30
C ASN A 44 11.51 -0.44 9.31
N LEU A 45 11.21 -0.71 8.04
CA LEU A 45 11.00 0.34 7.05
C LEU A 45 9.73 1.17 7.35
N LEU A 46 8.62 0.52 7.69
CA LEU A 46 7.38 1.21 8.07
C LEU A 46 7.54 2.03 9.35
N SER A 47 8.23 1.50 10.36
CA SER A 47 8.44 2.23 11.61
C SER A 47 9.31 3.49 11.38
N ASN A 48 10.34 3.40 10.55
CA ASN A 48 11.15 4.54 10.13
C ASN A 48 10.31 5.57 9.37
N ALA A 49 9.53 5.15 8.38
CA ALA A 49 8.64 6.03 7.64
C ALA A 49 7.68 6.80 8.57
N ILE A 50 7.03 6.12 9.52
CA ILE A 50 6.11 6.74 10.50
C ILE A 50 6.85 7.67 11.45
N LYS A 51 8.06 7.29 11.87
CA LYS A 51 8.91 8.06 12.78
C LYS A 51 9.28 9.41 12.16
N PHE A 52 9.70 9.42 10.89
CA PHE A 52 10.25 10.60 10.21
C PHE A 52 9.26 11.37 9.32
N THR A 53 7.99 10.96 9.32
CA THR A 53 6.90 11.69 8.67
C THR A 53 6.02 12.34 9.73
N ASP A 54 5.86 13.66 9.65
CA ASP A 54 5.00 14.42 10.56
C ASP A 54 3.64 14.74 9.95
N THR A 55 3.60 15.02 8.64
CA THR A 55 2.37 15.24 7.87
C THR A 55 2.44 14.51 6.53
N GLY A 56 1.27 14.21 5.96
CA GLY A 56 1.17 13.53 4.67
C GLY A 56 0.88 12.05 4.79
N CYS A 57 1.61 11.20 4.06
CA CYS A 57 1.30 9.78 3.98
C CYS A 57 2.50 8.86 3.77
N ILE A 58 2.24 7.58 4.00
CA ILE A 58 3.14 6.47 3.79
C ILE A 58 2.45 5.49 2.85
N VAL A 59 3.19 4.97 1.88
CA VAL A 59 2.70 4.03 0.87
C VAL A 59 3.58 2.79 0.89
N LEU A 60 2.97 1.65 1.23
CA LEU A 60 3.55 0.34 1.03
C LEU A 60 3.05 -0.19 -0.32
N HIS A 61 3.94 -0.45 -1.27
CA HIS A 61 3.60 -0.99 -2.58
C HIS A 61 4.36 -2.28 -2.84
N VAL A 62 3.63 -3.34 -3.13
CA VAL A 62 4.18 -4.68 -3.37
C VAL A 62 3.74 -5.13 -4.75
N ARG A 63 4.70 -5.49 -5.60
CA ARG A 63 4.45 -5.98 -6.95
C ARG A 63 5.45 -7.05 -7.36
N ALA A 64 5.08 -7.91 -8.29
CA ALA A 64 6.07 -8.69 -9.02
C ALA A 64 6.74 -7.79 -10.09
N ASP A 65 8.05 -7.88 -10.23
CA ASP A 65 8.85 -7.12 -11.20
C ASP A 65 9.86 -8.07 -11.85
N GLY A 66 9.46 -8.68 -12.96
CA GLY A 66 10.18 -9.81 -13.54
C GLY A 66 10.27 -10.98 -12.56
N ASP A 67 11.50 -11.43 -12.30
CA ASP A 67 11.80 -12.53 -11.37
C ASP A 67 11.95 -12.08 -9.90
N TYR A 68 11.60 -10.83 -9.58
CA TYR A 68 11.74 -10.28 -8.23
C TYR A 68 10.41 -9.82 -7.64
N LEU A 69 10.25 -9.99 -6.34
CA LEU A 69 9.24 -9.31 -5.55
C LEU A 69 9.79 -7.95 -5.15
N SER A 70 9.19 -6.87 -5.67
CA SER A 70 9.53 -5.50 -5.31
C SER A 70 8.59 -5.02 -4.21
N ILE A 71 9.14 -4.70 -3.05
CA ILE A 71 8.44 -4.08 -1.91
C ILE A 71 8.99 -2.67 -1.72
N ARG A 72 8.13 -1.67 -1.90
CA ARG A 72 8.48 -0.26 -1.74
C ARG A 72 7.77 0.33 -0.53
N VAL A 73 8.51 1.02 0.32
CA VAL A 73 7.97 1.86 1.39
C VAL A 73 8.35 3.29 1.09
N ARG A 74 7.37 4.08 0.66
CA ARG A 74 7.51 5.51 0.38
C ARG A 74 6.85 6.34 1.47
N ASP A 75 7.51 7.41 1.87
CA ASP A 75 7.00 8.39 2.81
C ASP A 75 7.12 9.81 2.25
N THR A 76 6.38 10.75 2.86
CA THR A 76 6.43 12.19 2.55
C THR A 76 7.10 12.97 3.68
N GLY A 77 8.04 12.33 4.40
CA GLY A 77 8.69 12.90 5.57
C GLY A 77 9.80 13.88 5.23
N VAL A 78 10.71 14.09 6.19
CA VAL A 78 11.81 15.07 6.07
C VAL A 78 12.84 14.76 4.98
N GLY A 79 12.85 13.53 4.46
CA GLY A 79 13.86 13.07 3.51
C GLY A 79 15.26 12.94 4.11
N ILE A 80 16.22 12.52 3.29
CA ILE A 80 17.59 12.21 3.68
C ILE A 80 18.54 12.95 2.74
N PRO A 81 19.51 13.74 3.25
CA PRO A 81 20.51 14.37 2.41
C PRO A 81 21.37 13.33 1.67
N ALA A 82 21.67 13.58 0.39
CA ALA A 82 22.44 12.65 -0.46
C ALA A 82 23.77 12.18 0.16
N LYS A 83 24.47 13.06 0.88
CA LYS A 83 25.72 12.74 1.59
C LYS A 83 25.55 11.68 2.71
N GLU A 84 24.35 11.57 3.26
CA GLU A 84 24.03 10.66 4.37
C GLU A 84 23.42 9.34 3.87
N VAL A 85 22.82 9.35 2.67
CA VAL A 85 22.30 8.14 2.01
C VAL A 85 23.36 7.05 1.86
N VAL A 86 24.59 7.44 1.51
CA VAL A 86 25.71 6.50 1.30
C VAL A 86 26.06 5.71 2.57
N ARG A 87 25.80 6.27 3.74
CA ARG A 87 26.16 5.71 5.05
C ARG A 87 24.95 5.15 5.80
N LEU A 88 23.77 5.20 5.18
CA LEU A 88 22.51 4.90 5.86
C LEU A 88 22.42 3.45 6.34
N PHE A 89 23.14 2.55 5.67
CA PHE A 89 23.23 1.13 6.00
C PHE A 89 24.43 0.81 6.93
N ASP A 90 25.28 1.80 7.26
CA ASP A 90 26.37 1.62 8.21
C ASP A 90 25.80 1.33 9.62
N PRO A 91 26.31 0.31 10.34
CA PRO A 91 25.93 0.06 11.71
C PRO A 91 26.14 1.30 12.60
N PHE A 92 25.16 1.59 13.46
CA PHE A 92 25.16 2.70 14.42
C PHE A 92 25.11 4.11 13.80
N PHE A 93 25.01 4.23 12.47
CA PHE A 93 24.86 5.52 11.82
C PHE A 93 23.46 6.10 12.06
N GLN A 94 23.41 7.42 12.29
CA GLN A 94 22.18 8.17 12.47
C GLN A 94 22.30 9.51 11.74
N VAL A 95 21.25 9.84 10.99
CA VAL A 95 21.13 11.08 10.22
C VAL A 95 20.95 12.27 11.17
N GLY A 96 21.76 13.31 10.99
CA GLY A 96 21.68 14.57 11.75
C GLY A 96 22.08 14.47 13.24
N THR A 97 23.35 14.72 13.57
CA THR A 97 23.85 14.81 14.95
C THR A 97 23.55 16.15 15.67
N GLY A 98 22.60 16.95 15.16
CA GLY A 98 22.28 18.28 15.67
C GLY A 98 20.80 18.49 15.99
N VAL A 99 20.49 18.66 17.28
CA VAL A 99 19.29 19.31 17.86
C VAL A 99 17.93 18.57 17.77
N GLN A 100 17.72 17.52 16.97
CA GLN A 100 16.50 16.68 17.08
C GLN A 100 16.64 15.57 18.15
N ARG A 101 16.65 15.98 19.43
CA ARG A 101 16.85 15.13 20.63
C ARG A 101 15.76 14.10 20.94
N ASN A 102 14.80 13.83 20.05
CA ASN A 102 13.61 13.03 20.42
C ASN A 102 13.48 11.66 19.73
N PHE A 103 14.45 11.24 18.94
CA PHE A 103 14.32 10.04 18.11
C PHE A 103 15.33 8.94 18.49
N GLN A 104 15.16 8.36 19.69
CA GLN A 104 15.92 7.18 20.12
C GLN A 104 15.85 6.06 19.06
N GLY A 105 17.02 5.55 18.68
CA GLY A 105 17.22 4.40 17.82
C GLY A 105 18.69 3.98 17.93
N THR A 106 18.99 2.70 17.77
CA THR A 106 20.37 2.19 17.86
C THR A 106 21.18 2.44 16.58
N GLY A 107 20.55 2.91 15.50
CA GLY A 107 21.16 2.98 14.18
C GLY A 107 21.42 1.61 13.54
N LEU A 108 20.86 0.52 14.10
CA LEU A 108 21.10 -0.85 13.60
C LEU A 108 20.02 -1.33 12.64
N GLY A 109 18.84 -0.72 12.63
CA GLY A 109 17.67 -1.24 11.91
C GLY A 109 17.93 -1.45 10.41
N LEU A 110 18.48 -0.44 9.73
CA LEU A 110 18.73 -0.51 8.29
C LEU A 110 19.92 -1.42 7.94
N ALA A 111 20.98 -1.43 8.74
CA ALA A 111 22.08 -2.40 8.60
C ALA A 111 21.59 -3.86 8.71
N ILE A 112 20.69 -4.14 9.67
CA ILE A 112 20.06 -5.45 9.81
C ILE A 112 19.19 -5.76 8.59
N CYS A 113 18.43 -4.78 8.08
CA CYS A 113 17.64 -4.97 6.87
C CYS A 113 18.50 -5.37 5.68
N GLU A 114 19.58 -4.63 5.40
CA GLU A 114 20.50 -4.94 4.31
C GLU A 114 21.06 -6.36 4.44
N LYS A 115 21.53 -6.75 5.64
CA LYS A 115 22.05 -8.09 5.86
C LYS A 115 21.01 -9.19 5.62
N LEU A 116 19.78 -9.00 6.12
CA LEU A 116 18.70 -9.97 5.95
C LEU A 116 18.30 -10.11 4.48
N ILE A 117 18.18 -8.98 3.77
CA ILE A 117 17.82 -8.98 2.34
C ILE A 117 18.92 -9.63 1.50
N SER A 118 20.19 -9.34 1.78
CA SER A 118 21.32 -9.99 1.12
C SER A 118 21.35 -11.51 1.36
N MET A 119 20.99 -11.98 2.55
CA MET A 119 20.85 -13.42 2.84
C MET A 119 19.69 -14.10 2.10
N MET A 120 18.77 -13.31 1.52
CA MET A 120 17.67 -13.77 0.68
C MET A 120 17.96 -13.53 -0.81
N ASP A 121 19.23 -13.36 -1.20
CA ASP A 121 19.68 -13.06 -2.56
C ASP A 121 19.02 -11.81 -3.17
N GLY A 122 18.60 -10.89 -2.32
CA GLY A 122 17.93 -9.65 -2.69
C GLY A 122 18.82 -8.43 -2.56
N ASP A 123 18.23 -7.26 -2.83
CA ASP A 123 18.83 -5.97 -2.53
C ASP A 123 17.85 -4.98 -1.90
N ILE A 124 18.43 -3.99 -1.24
CA ILE A 124 17.71 -2.84 -0.70
C ILE A 124 18.35 -1.57 -1.23
N SER A 125 17.52 -0.64 -1.69
CA SER A 125 17.93 0.67 -2.15
C SER A 125 17.05 1.76 -1.54
N VAL A 126 17.55 2.99 -1.57
CA VAL A 126 16.81 4.16 -1.11
C VAL A 126 16.95 5.28 -2.14
N ASP A 127 15.83 5.93 -2.42
CA ASP A 127 15.74 7.18 -3.16
C ASP A 127 15.12 8.22 -2.22
N SER A 128 15.77 9.36 -2.02
CA SER A 128 15.35 10.33 -1.04
C SER A 128 15.84 11.73 -1.38
N GLU A 129 14.96 12.70 -1.18
CA GLU A 129 15.25 14.12 -1.33
C GLU A 129 14.82 14.88 -0.08
N PRO A 130 15.66 15.77 0.48
CA PRO A 130 15.31 16.58 1.63
C PRO A 130 13.99 17.36 1.41
N GLY A 131 13.05 17.18 2.33
CA GLY A 131 11.73 17.82 2.31
C GLY A 131 10.70 17.14 1.40
N MET A 132 11.08 16.14 0.60
CA MET A 132 10.17 15.41 -0.30
C MET A 132 9.86 13.98 0.18
N GLY A 133 10.56 13.52 1.21
CA GLY A 133 10.43 12.19 1.80
C GLY A 133 11.45 11.18 1.28
N SER A 134 11.19 9.90 1.53
CA SER A 134 12.08 8.80 1.14
C SER A 134 11.30 7.63 0.55
N GLN A 135 11.96 6.86 -0.30
CA GLN A 135 11.45 5.61 -0.84
C GLN A 135 12.51 4.52 -0.67
N PHE A 136 12.23 3.59 0.23
CA PHE A 136 13.02 2.36 0.36
C PHE A 136 12.43 1.29 -0.54
N THR A 137 13.27 0.67 -1.36
CA THR A 137 12.88 -0.44 -2.25
C THR A 137 13.65 -1.68 -1.86
N VAL A 138 12.94 -2.75 -1.55
CA VAL A 138 13.48 -4.09 -1.32
C VAL A 138 13.11 -4.96 -2.51
N ARG A 139 14.08 -5.67 -3.08
CA ARG A 139 13.84 -6.70 -4.09
C ARG A 139 14.33 -8.04 -3.57
N ILE A 140 13.49 -9.06 -3.65
CA ILE A 140 13.89 -10.45 -3.35
C ILE A 140 13.50 -11.35 -4.53
N PRO A 141 14.31 -12.36 -4.90
CA PRO A 141 13.95 -13.28 -5.97
C PRO A 141 12.67 -14.06 -5.66
N LEU A 142 11.89 -14.35 -6.71
CA LEU A 142 10.63 -15.09 -6.66
C LEU A 142 10.83 -16.60 -6.75
N TYR A 143 11.76 -17.15 -5.95
CA TYR A 143 12.03 -18.58 -5.93
C TYR A 143 10.79 -19.38 -5.52
N GLY A 144 10.43 -20.39 -6.32
CA GLY A 144 9.26 -21.23 -6.05
C GLY A 144 7.93 -20.45 -6.03
N ALA A 145 7.87 -19.28 -6.69
CA ALA A 145 6.67 -18.47 -6.70
C ALA A 145 5.48 -19.21 -7.30
N GLN A 146 4.42 -19.30 -6.49
CA GLN A 146 3.14 -19.84 -6.90
C GLN A 146 2.20 -18.68 -7.15
N TYR A 147 1.85 -18.50 -8.42
CA TYR A 147 0.87 -17.50 -8.78
C TYR A 147 -0.52 -18.08 -8.58
N PRO A 148 -1.43 -17.27 -8.02
CA PRO A 148 -2.81 -17.69 -7.95
C PRO A 148 -3.35 -17.92 -9.36
N GLN A 149 -4.10 -19.01 -9.55
CA GLN A 149 -4.81 -19.21 -10.81
C GLN A 149 -5.75 -18.03 -11.08
N LYS A 150 -5.77 -17.55 -12.33
CA LYS A 150 -6.75 -16.56 -12.82
C LYS A 150 -8.15 -17.20 -12.88
N LYS A 151 -8.73 -17.53 -11.72
CA LYS A 151 -10.18 -17.67 -11.65
C LYS A 151 -10.72 -16.25 -11.55
N GLY A 152 -11.29 -15.75 -12.64
CA GLY A 152 -12.11 -14.54 -12.59
C GLY A 152 -13.12 -14.70 -11.46
N VAL A 153 -13.46 -13.61 -10.78
CA VAL A 153 -14.48 -13.69 -9.73
C VAL A 153 -15.81 -14.00 -10.44
N GLU A 154 -16.33 -15.21 -10.24
CA GLU A 154 -17.60 -15.64 -10.83
C GLU A 154 -18.69 -14.62 -10.50
N GLY A 155 -19.34 -14.08 -11.54
CA GLY A 155 -20.38 -13.06 -11.45
C GLY A 155 -19.94 -11.63 -11.75
N LEU A 156 -18.63 -11.32 -11.81
CA LEU A 156 -18.11 -9.97 -12.04
C LEU A 156 -17.73 -9.66 -13.50
N SER A 157 -17.62 -10.70 -14.34
CA SER A 157 -17.22 -10.54 -15.75
C SER A 157 -18.24 -9.68 -16.51
N GLY A 158 -17.78 -8.60 -17.14
CA GLY A 158 -18.62 -7.70 -17.93
C GLY A 158 -19.44 -6.68 -17.12
N LYS A 159 -19.35 -6.70 -15.78
CA LYS A 159 -19.91 -5.63 -14.94
C LYS A 159 -19.14 -4.33 -15.16
N ARG A 160 -19.84 -3.20 -15.12
CA ARG A 160 -19.24 -1.88 -15.26
C ARG A 160 -19.01 -1.27 -13.89
N CYS A 161 -17.80 -0.75 -13.70
CA CYS A 161 -17.44 0.01 -12.52
C CYS A 161 -16.90 1.39 -12.93
N TRP A 162 -17.50 2.42 -12.35
CA TRP A 162 -17.12 3.80 -12.53
C TRP A 162 -16.07 4.20 -11.48
N LEU A 163 -14.99 4.87 -11.89
CA LEU A 163 -13.98 5.42 -11.00
C LEU A 163 -14.04 6.95 -10.94
N ALA A 164 -14.29 7.49 -9.75
CA ALA A 164 -14.16 8.90 -9.41
C ALA A 164 -13.12 9.07 -8.29
N VAL A 165 -11.87 8.71 -8.58
CA VAL A 165 -10.78 8.66 -7.59
C VAL A 165 -9.75 9.73 -7.90
N ARG A 166 -9.56 10.68 -6.97
CA ARG A 166 -8.59 11.78 -7.13
C ARG A 166 -7.16 11.35 -6.87
N ASN A 167 -6.94 10.38 -5.98
CA ASN A 167 -5.60 9.85 -5.74
C ASN A 167 -5.14 8.98 -6.92
N ALA A 168 -4.18 9.47 -7.70
CA ALA A 168 -3.66 8.79 -8.88
C ALA A 168 -3.14 7.37 -8.60
N SER A 169 -2.40 7.16 -7.50
CA SER A 169 -1.87 5.84 -7.14
C SER A 169 -2.98 4.85 -6.80
N LEU A 170 -4.00 5.29 -6.07
CA LEU A 170 -5.17 4.47 -5.76
C LEU A 170 -5.98 4.17 -7.03
N CYS A 171 -6.17 5.15 -7.92
CA CYS A 171 -6.85 4.96 -9.19
C CYS A 171 -6.17 3.88 -10.04
N GLN A 172 -4.85 4.02 -10.25
CA GLN A 172 -4.05 3.05 -11.00
C GLN A 172 -4.14 1.63 -10.41
N PHE A 173 -4.07 1.53 -9.08
CA PHE A 173 -4.17 0.27 -8.37
C PHE A 173 -5.57 -0.36 -8.54
N LEU A 174 -6.63 0.43 -8.42
CA LEU A 174 -8.02 0.00 -8.60
C LEU A 174 -8.28 -0.46 -10.03
N GLU A 175 -7.85 0.31 -11.03
CA GLU A 175 -7.96 -0.07 -12.44
C GLU A 175 -7.32 -1.43 -12.70
N THR A 176 -6.06 -1.61 -12.29
CA THR A 176 -5.31 -2.85 -12.48
C THR A 176 -6.00 -4.03 -11.77
N SER A 177 -6.49 -3.82 -10.55
CA SER A 177 -7.14 -4.85 -9.74
C SER A 177 -8.52 -5.27 -10.27
N LEU A 178 -9.33 -4.30 -10.70
CA LEU A 178 -10.68 -4.53 -11.22
C LEU A 178 -10.63 -5.15 -12.62
N GLN A 179 -9.77 -4.65 -13.51
CA GLN A 179 -9.61 -5.20 -14.86
C GLN A 179 -9.15 -6.66 -14.82
N ARG A 180 -8.21 -7.02 -13.92
CA ARG A 180 -7.80 -8.43 -13.73
C ARG A 180 -8.90 -9.33 -13.18
N SER A 181 -9.93 -8.74 -12.58
CA SER A 181 -11.13 -9.45 -12.13
C SER A 181 -12.21 -9.57 -13.22
N GLY A 182 -11.97 -9.02 -14.42
CA GLY A 182 -12.90 -9.06 -15.56
C GLY A 182 -13.93 -7.93 -15.58
N ILE A 183 -13.75 -6.91 -14.75
CA ILE A 183 -14.65 -5.76 -14.63
C ILE A 183 -14.25 -4.70 -15.65
N VAL A 184 -15.24 -4.11 -16.33
CA VAL A 184 -15.04 -2.97 -17.23
C VAL A 184 -14.95 -1.71 -16.37
N VAL A 185 -13.77 -1.12 -16.33
CA VAL A 185 -13.49 0.09 -15.54
C VAL A 185 -13.56 1.31 -16.44
N THR A 186 -14.26 2.36 -16.00
CA THR A 186 -14.39 3.62 -16.76
C THR A 186 -14.34 4.81 -15.83
N THR A 187 -13.68 5.90 -16.23
CA THR A 187 -13.64 7.14 -15.45
C THR A 187 -15.03 7.78 -15.39
N TYR A 188 -15.43 8.21 -14.20
CA TYR A 188 -16.68 8.91 -13.96
C TYR A 188 -16.50 10.42 -14.09
N GLU A 189 -17.26 11.02 -14.99
CA GLU A 189 -17.26 12.46 -15.28
C GLU A 189 -18.66 13.08 -15.07
N GLY A 190 -19.58 12.34 -14.44
CA GLY A 190 -20.96 12.78 -14.20
C GLY A 190 -22.00 12.16 -15.12
N GLN A 191 -21.68 11.03 -15.76
CA GLN A 191 -22.62 10.28 -16.59
C GLN A 191 -23.78 9.72 -15.74
N GLU A 192 -24.94 9.47 -16.35
CA GLU A 192 -26.05 8.82 -15.65
C GLU A 192 -25.78 7.32 -15.48
N PRO A 193 -25.80 6.80 -14.22
CA PRO A 193 -25.55 5.39 -13.98
C PRO A 193 -26.76 4.52 -14.31
N THR A 194 -26.50 3.29 -14.73
CA THR A 194 -27.53 2.25 -14.78
C THR A 194 -27.76 1.64 -13.39
N PRO A 195 -28.91 0.98 -13.13
CA PRO A 195 -29.17 0.31 -11.85
C PRO A 195 -28.17 -0.80 -11.49
N GLU A 196 -27.37 -1.26 -12.45
CA GLU A 196 -26.35 -2.29 -12.27
C GLU A 196 -24.95 -1.72 -12.02
N ASP A 197 -24.78 -0.40 -12.19
CA ASP A 197 -23.47 0.25 -12.13
C ASP A 197 -23.00 0.49 -10.70
N VAL A 198 -21.71 0.27 -10.48
CA VAL A 198 -21.05 0.54 -9.20
C VAL A 198 -20.08 1.71 -9.35
N LEU A 199 -20.14 2.67 -8.42
CA LEU A 199 -19.17 3.77 -8.33
C LEU A 199 -18.12 3.48 -7.26
N ILE A 200 -16.85 3.65 -7.58
CA ILE A 200 -15.77 3.70 -6.60
C ILE A 200 -15.19 5.12 -6.57
N THR A 201 -15.04 5.68 -5.38
CA THR A 201 -14.52 7.02 -5.17
C THR A 201 -13.65 7.10 -3.91
N ASP A 202 -12.79 8.10 -3.80
CA ASP A 202 -12.07 8.45 -2.58
C ASP A 202 -12.59 9.76 -1.94
N GLU A 203 -13.74 10.25 -2.41
CA GLU A 203 -14.41 11.46 -1.92
C GLU A 203 -15.79 11.18 -1.35
N VAL A 204 -16.30 12.13 -0.57
CA VAL A 204 -17.69 12.11 -0.13
C VAL A 204 -18.58 12.43 -1.31
N VAL A 205 -19.47 11.52 -1.67
CA VAL A 205 -20.42 11.75 -2.75
C VAL A 205 -21.51 12.71 -2.28
N SER A 206 -21.60 13.87 -2.94
CA SER A 206 -22.60 14.90 -2.59
C SER A 206 -24.00 14.61 -3.12
N LYS A 207 -24.11 13.84 -4.20
CA LYS A 207 -25.36 13.40 -4.82
C LYS A 207 -25.57 11.91 -4.56
N LYS A 208 -26.80 11.53 -4.20
CA LYS A 208 -27.11 10.11 -4.03
C LYS A 208 -26.87 9.34 -5.33
N TRP A 209 -26.04 8.30 -5.27
CA TRP A 209 -25.81 7.39 -6.39
C TRP A 209 -27.09 6.64 -6.73
N GLN A 210 -27.43 6.57 -8.02
CA GLN A 210 -28.66 5.92 -8.51
C GLN A 210 -28.41 4.51 -9.08
N GLY A 211 -27.15 4.07 -9.12
CA GLY A 211 -26.80 2.70 -9.50
C GLY A 211 -26.85 1.74 -8.31
N ARG A 212 -26.30 0.54 -8.52
CA ARG A 212 -26.30 -0.58 -7.56
C ARG A 212 -25.67 -0.23 -6.22
N ALA A 213 -24.46 0.33 -6.27
CA ALA A 213 -23.69 0.62 -5.08
C ALA A 213 -22.64 1.73 -5.32
N VAL A 214 -22.24 2.37 -4.23
CA VAL A 214 -21.09 3.27 -4.17
C VAL A 214 -20.13 2.80 -3.09
N VAL A 215 -18.84 2.71 -3.42
CA VAL A 215 -17.76 2.33 -2.51
C VAL A 215 -16.82 3.51 -2.33
N THR A 216 -16.81 4.07 -1.12
CA THR A 216 -15.96 5.21 -0.76
C THR A 216 -14.70 4.71 -0.04
N PHE A 217 -13.53 4.87 -0.66
CA PHE A 217 -12.23 4.64 -0.04
C PHE A 217 -11.89 5.77 0.92
N CYS A 218 -11.88 5.48 2.22
CA CYS A 218 -11.66 6.47 3.26
C CYS A 218 -10.36 6.20 4.02
N ARG A 219 -9.47 7.20 4.08
CA ARG A 219 -8.23 7.16 4.85
C ARG A 219 -8.46 7.09 6.36
N ARG A 220 -9.59 7.60 6.84
CA ARG A 220 -9.98 7.61 8.25
C ARG A 220 -10.71 6.32 8.67
N HIS A 221 -11.25 5.57 7.70
CA HIS A 221 -11.91 4.30 8.00
C HIS A 221 -10.88 3.20 8.16
N ILE A 222 -10.93 2.52 9.30
CA ILE A 222 -10.02 1.45 9.66
C ILE A 222 -10.87 0.24 10.01
N GLY A 223 -10.67 -0.86 9.28
CA GLY A 223 -11.39 -2.10 9.52
C GLY A 223 -11.86 -2.77 8.25
N ILE A 224 -12.77 -3.71 8.42
CA ILE A 224 -13.48 -4.34 7.30
C ILE A 224 -14.38 -3.32 6.58
N PRO A 225 -14.74 -3.56 5.32
CA PRO A 225 -15.72 -2.73 4.63
C PRO A 225 -17.01 -2.63 5.44
N LEU A 226 -17.56 -1.42 5.54
CA LEU A 226 -18.76 -1.12 6.30
C LEU A 226 -19.82 -0.53 5.38
N GLU A 227 -21.00 -1.14 5.35
CA GLU A 227 -22.19 -0.55 4.72
C GLU A 227 -22.80 0.48 5.68
N LYS A 228 -22.80 1.76 5.28
CA LYS A 228 -23.36 2.86 6.09
C LYS A 228 -24.86 3.04 5.86
N ALA A 229 -25.29 2.77 4.63
CA ALA A 229 -26.67 2.78 4.17
C ALA A 229 -26.79 1.77 3.02
N PRO A 230 -27.99 1.31 2.65
CA PRO A 230 -28.15 0.33 1.57
C PRO A 230 -27.45 0.77 0.28
N GLY A 231 -26.45 0.01 -0.16
CA GLY A 231 -25.64 0.30 -1.35
C GLY A 231 -24.53 1.34 -1.13
N GLU A 232 -24.37 1.91 0.06
CA GLU A 232 -23.30 2.86 0.39
C GLU A 232 -22.25 2.23 1.30
N TRP A 233 -21.10 1.92 0.72
CA TRP A 233 -20.00 1.24 1.38
C TRP A 233 -18.85 2.19 1.66
N VAL A 234 -18.20 1.99 2.81
CA VAL A 234 -16.92 2.61 3.13
C VAL A 234 -15.86 1.53 3.25
N HIS A 235 -14.80 1.70 2.46
CA HIS A 235 -13.66 0.79 2.40
C HIS A 235 -12.41 1.49 2.93
N SER A 236 -11.55 0.74 3.63
CA SER A 236 -10.26 1.27 4.09
C SER A 236 -9.24 1.29 2.95
N VAL A 237 -8.35 2.28 2.91
CA VAL A 237 -7.18 2.26 2.02
C VAL A 237 -6.08 1.29 2.51
N LEU A 238 -6.34 0.60 3.63
CA LEU A 238 -5.45 -0.35 4.28
C LEU A 238 -5.86 -1.80 3.97
N PRO A 239 -4.90 -2.74 3.97
CA PRO A 239 -5.19 -4.12 3.65
C PRO A 239 -5.64 -4.84 4.92
N ARG A 240 -6.88 -5.32 4.94
CA ARG A 240 -7.26 -6.42 5.83
C ARG A 240 -7.80 -7.64 5.09
N MET A 241 -8.30 -7.44 3.86
CA MET A 241 -8.71 -8.51 2.97
C MET A 241 -7.82 -8.53 1.74
N SER A 242 -7.48 -9.72 1.26
CA SER A 242 -7.05 -9.85 -0.14
C SER A 242 -8.12 -9.21 -1.01
N TYR A 243 -7.77 -8.20 -1.80
CA TYR A 243 -8.70 -7.49 -2.71
C TYR A 243 -9.54 -8.44 -3.57
N ARG A 244 -9.07 -9.68 -3.75
CA ARG A 244 -9.72 -10.79 -4.46
C ARG A 244 -11.13 -11.16 -3.96
N HIS A 245 -11.39 -11.06 -2.65
CA HIS A 245 -12.72 -11.37 -2.10
C HIS A 245 -13.56 -10.11 -1.85
N CYS A 246 -12.96 -8.94 -1.99
CA CYS A 246 -13.59 -7.69 -1.59
C CYS A 246 -14.61 -7.21 -2.63
N TRP A 247 -14.25 -7.27 -3.92
CA TRP A 247 -15.12 -6.78 -5.00
C TRP A 247 -16.46 -7.48 -5.07
N ARG A 248 -16.49 -8.76 -4.72
CA ARG A 248 -17.70 -9.60 -4.72
C ARG A 248 -18.78 -9.14 -3.74
N VAL A 249 -18.39 -8.34 -2.73
CA VAL A 249 -19.33 -7.74 -1.77
C VAL A 249 -19.98 -6.50 -2.35
N PHE A 250 -19.32 -5.82 -3.29
CA PHE A 250 -19.74 -4.50 -3.79
C PHE A 250 -20.36 -4.53 -5.18
N ILE A 251 -20.04 -5.54 -6.00
CA ILE A 251 -20.37 -5.64 -7.42
C ILE A 251 -21.16 -6.93 -7.64
#